data_AF-A0A920J2T0-F1
#
_entry.id   AF-A0A920J2T0-F1
#
_cell.length_a   1.000
_cell.length_b   1.000
_cell.length_c   1.000
_cell.angle_alpha   90.00
_cell.angle_beta   90.00
_cell.angle_gamma   90.00
#
_symmetry.space_group_name_H-M   'P 1'
#
loop_
_entity.id
_entity.type
_entity.pdbx_description
1 polymer ?
#
loop_
_entity_poly.entity_id
_entity_poly.type
_entity_poly.pdbx_seq_one_letter_code
_entity_poly.pdbx_strand_id
1 'polypeptide(L)' 'MGGEDFGMYGRVEPKIPSVLFWLGAVNKKVYDRSRREDIDLPSLHSPFFFPDYKPTIKTGVEVTSAMALNILSIPEN' A
#
# COMPACT_ATOMS: atom_id res chain seq x y z
N MET A 1 1.05 3.99 -16.21
CA MET A 1 0.75 2.68 -15.60
C MET A 1 2.08 1.98 -15.38
N GLY A 2 2.44 1.70 -14.12
CA GLY A 2 3.66 0.93 -13.82
C GLY A 2 3.42 -0.56 -14.01
N GLY A 3 4.44 -1.30 -14.42
CA GLY A 3 4.42 -2.77 -14.34
C GLY A 3 4.81 -3.21 -12.94
N GLU A 4 4.26 -4.34 -12.49
CA GLU A 4 4.66 -4.96 -11.23
C GLU A 4 4.77 -6.48 -11.38
N ASP A 5 5.81 -7.08 -10.81
CA ASP A 5 6.13 -8.50 -10.97
C ASP A 5 5.44 -9.42 -9.94
N PHE A 6 4.79 -8.87 -8.91
CA PHE A 6 4.04 -9.63 -7.89
C PHE A 6 3.08 -10.67 -8.49
N GLY A 7 2.47 -10.35 -9.64
CA GLY A 7 1.58 -11.26 -10.37
C GLY A 7 2.23 -12.58 -10.81
N MET A 8 3.57 -12.69 -10.79
CA MET A 8 4.30 -13.93 -11.04
C MET A 8 4.07 -14.97 -9.94
N TYR A 9 3.91 -14.56 -8.67
CA TYR A 9 3.67 -15.48 -7.56
C TYR A 9 2.35 -16.25 -7.69
N GLY A 10 1.33 -15.66 -8.32
CA GLY A 10 0.04 -16.31 -8.56
C GLY A 10 0.02 -17.32 -9.71
N ARG A 11 1.14 -17.51 -10.44
CA ARG A 11 1.20 -18.39 -11.62
C ARG A 11 1.51 -19.85 -11.30
N VAL A 12 1.86 -20.16 -10.05
CA VAL A 12 2.16 -21.52 -9.60
C VAL A 12 0.89 -22.38 -9.45
N GLU A 13 1.07 -23.70 -9.36
CA GLU A 13 0.03 -24.64 -8.92
C GLU A 13 0.43 -25.24 -7.55
N PRO A 14 -0.51 -25.37 -6.59
CA PRO A 14 -1.90 -24.89 -6.66
C PRO A 14 -1.97 -23.36 -6.64
N LYS A 15 -3.06 -22.79 -7.16
CA LYS A 15 -3.32 -21.35 -7.10
C LYS A 15 -3.44 -20.87 -5.65
N ILE A 16 -2.55 -19.97 -5.24
CA ILE A 16 -2.54 -19.36 -3.91
C ILE A 16 -3.26 -18.00 -3.97
N PRO A 17 -4.36 -17.79 -3.21
CA PRO A 17 -4.98 -16.48 -3.08
C PRO A 17 -3.95 -15.44 -2.65
N SER A 18 -3.83 -14.36 -3.43
CA SER A 18 -2.78 -13.36 -3.28
C SER A 18 -3.38 -11.97 -3.26
N VAL A 19 -2.79 -11.05 -2.49
CA VAL A 19 -3.23 -9.65 -2.39
C VAL A 19 -2.04 -8.71 -2.54
N LEU A 20 -2.17 -7.74 -3.42
CA LEU A 20 -1.32 -6.55 -3.54
C LEU A 20 -2.17 -5.35 -3.16
N PHE A 21 -1.65 -4.45 -2.32
CA PHE A 21 -2.35 -3.23 -1.94
C PHE A 21 -1.42 -2.02 -1.98
N TRP A 22 -2.00 -0.84 -2.16
CA TRP A 22 -1.28 0.43 -2.11
C TRP A 22 -1.52 1.10 -0.77
N LEU A 23 -0.44 1.53 -0.13
CA LEU A 23 -0.49 2.39 1.04
C LEU A 23 -0.29 3.85 0.62
N GLY A 24 -1.24 4.71 0.97
CA GLY A 24 -1.08 6.15 0.78
C GLY A 24 0.05 6.70 1.64
N ALA A 25 0.91 7.53 1.04
CA ALA A 25 2.07 8.11 1.72
C ALA A 25 2.07 9.64 1.78
N VAL A 26 1.12 10.30 1.10
CA VAL A 26 1.07 11.76 1.01
C VAL A 26 0.70 12.38 2.36
N ASN A 27 1.38 13.46 2.73
CA ASN A 27 1.04 14.22 3.93
C ASN A 27 -0.44 14.66 3.94
N LYS A 28 -1.11 14.48 5.07
CA LYS A 28 -2.55 14.75 5.22
C LYS A 28 -2.97 16.16 4.79
N LYS A 29 -2.18 17.19 5.11
CA LYS A 29 -2.50 18.58 4.72
C LYS A 29 -2.41 18.77 3.21
N VAL A 30 -1.44 18.13 2.55
CA VAL A 30 -1.28 18.16 1.09
C VAL A 30 -2.45 17.43 0.42
N TYR A 31 -2.81 16.25 0.92
CA TYR A 31 -3.99 15.50 0.46
C TYR A 31 -5.27 16.34 0.59
N ASP A 32 -5.51 16.92 1.77
CA ASP A 32 -6.71 17.74 2.02
C ASP A 32 -6.75 18.97 1.10
N ARG A 33 -5.60 19.60 0.83
CA ARG A 33 -5.51 20.70 -0.13
C ARG A 33 -5.83 20.24 -1.54
N SER A 34 -5.22 19.14 -1.98
CA SER A 34 -5.48 18.52 -3.29
C SER A 34 -6.98 18.30 -3.52
N ARG A 35 -7.70 17.82 -2.51
CA ARG A 35 -9.16 17.59 -2.57
C ARG A 35 -9.98 18.88 -2.66
N ARG A 36 -9.55 19.96 -1.99
CA ARG A 36 -10.26 21.26 -1.99
C ARG A 36 -10.00 22.09 -3.24
N GLU A 37 -8.76 22.05 -3.73
CA GLU A 37 -8.27 22.92 -4.80
C GLU A 37 -8.18 22.21 -6.16
N ASP A 38 -8.56 20.93 -6.23
CA ASP A 38 -8.48 20.08 -7.42
C ASP A 38 -7.06 20.02 -8.02
N ILE A 39 -6.09 19.83 -7.12
CA ILE A 39 -4.66 19.76 -7.47
C ILE A 39 -4.21 18.30 -7.47
N ASP A 40 -3.46 17.92 -8.51
CA ASP A 40 -2.83 16.60 -8.61
C ASP A 40 -1.80 16.35 -7.50
N LEU A 41 -1.79 15.13 -6.99
CA LEU A 41 -0.77 14.69 -6.05
C LEU A 41 0.50 14.26 -6.80
N PRO A 42 1.70 14.55 -6.24
CA PRO A 42 2.93 14.00 -6.78
C PRO A 42 2.87 12.47 -6.83
N SER A 43 3.17 11.88 -7.99
CA SER A 43 3.22 10.43 -8.16
C SER A 43 4.60 9.85 -7.87
N LEU A 44 4.68 8.52 -7.76
CA LEU A 44 5.95 7.80 -7.83
C LEU A 44 6.75 8.24 -9.07
N HIS A 45 8.09 8.28 -8.95
CA HIS A 45 9.05 8.82 -9.94
C HIS A 45 9.06 10.35 -10.13
N SER A 46 8.21 11.10 -9.42
CA SER A 46 8.32 12.57 -9.38
C SER A 46 9.41 13.00 -8.39
N PRO A 47 10.21 14.05 -8.69
CA PRO A 47 11.11 14.66 -7.70
C PRO A 47 10.35 15.34 -6.55
N PHE A 48 9.02 15.52 -6.69
CA PHE A 48 8.15 16.11 -5.68
C PHE A 48 7.41 15.07 -4.84
N PHE A 49 7.63 13.77 -5.07
CA PHE A 49 7.06 12.74 -4.22
C PHE A 49 7.74 12.76 -2.86
N PHE A 50 7.05 13.34 -1.87
CA PHE A 50 7.56 13.53 -0.52
C PHE A 50 6.65 12.84 0.49
N PRO A 51 6.89 11.55 0.79
CA PRO A 51 6.13 10.79 1.78
C PRO A 51 6.15 11.41 3.18
N ASP A 52 5.01 11.38 3.85
CA ASP A 52 4.92 11.57 5.30
C ASP A 52 5.37 10.27 5.97
N TYR A 53 6.69 10.10 6.10
CA TYR A 53 7.30 8.81 6.42
C TYR A 53 6.86 8.24 7.76
N LYS A 54 6.64 9.07 8.79
CA LYS A 54 6.28 8.60 10.14
C LYS A 54 4.95 7.81 10.14
N PRO A 55 3.81 8.39 9.71
CA PRO A 55 2.55 7.64 9.64
C PRO A 55 2.58 6.55 8.56
N THR A 56 3.29 6.77 7.45
CA THR A 56 3.37 5.77 6.37
C THR A 56 4.03 4.50 6.84
N ILE A 57 5.24 4.59 7.43
CA ILE A 57 5.96 3.41 7.93
C ILE A 57 5.17 2.73 9.04
N LYS A 58 4.65 3.51 10.00
CA LYS A 58 3.85 2.95 11.09
C LYS A 58 2.64 2.16 10.57
N THR A 59 1.85 2.76 9.68
CA THR A 59 0.65 2.11 9.12
C THR A 59 1.02 0.89 8.28
N GLY A 60 2.08 0.97 7.47
CA GLY A 60 2.54 -0.14 6.64
C GLY A 60 2.98 -1.35 7.48
N VAL A 61 3.71 -1.12 8.57
CA VAL A 61 4.08 -2.17 9.52
C VAL A 61 2.84 -2.76 10.18
N GLU A 62 1.97 -1.92 10.74
CA GLU A 62 0.75 -2.37 11.44
C GLU A 62 -0.15 -3.23 10.55
N VAL A 63 -0.45 -2.77 9.32
CA VAL A 63 -1.32 -3.50 8.38
C VAL A 63 -0.67 -4.81 7.94
N THR A 64 0.62 -4.78 7.57
CA THR A 64 1.31 -6.00 7.09
C THR A 64 1.43 -7.03 8.21
N SER A 65 1.75 -6.60 9.44
CA SER A 65 1.79 -7.49 10.60
C SER A 65 0.40 -8.04 10.94
N ALA A 66 -0.66 -7.23 10.91
CA ALA A 66 -2.01 -7.70 11.14
C ALA A 66 -2.46 -8.72 10.09
N MET A 67 -2.14 -8.50 8.81
CA MET A 67 -2.40 -9.45 7.73
C MET A 67 -1.66 -10.78 7.96
N ALA A 68 -0.37 -10.73 8.28
CA ALA A 68 0.41 -11.93 8.56
C ALA A 68 -0.14 -12.70 9.76
N LEU A 69 -0.48 -12.01 10.86
CA LEU A 69 -1.06 -12.64 12.04
C LEU A 69 -2.42 -13.29 11.73
N ASN A 70 -3.27 -12.64 10.94
CA ASN A 70 -4.57 -13.18 10.54
C ASN A 70 -4.43 -14.43 9.64
N ILE A 71 -3.45 -14.45 8.73
CA ILE A 71 -3.18 -15.61 7.86
C ILE A 71 -2.58 -16.77 8.64
N LEU A 72 -1.73 -16.48 9.64
CA LEU A 72 -1.02 -17.48 10.44
C LEU A 72 -1.78 -17.95 11.69
N SER A 73 -2.82 -17.23 12.09
CA SER A 73 -3.69 -17.67 13.19
C SER A 73 -4.36 -18.99 12.83
N ILE A 74 -4.49 -19.87 13.82
CA ILE A 74 -5.26 -21.11 13.70
C ILE A 74 -6.69 -20.72 13.29
N PRO A 75 -7.26 -21.29 12.23
CA PRO A 75 -8.62 -20.97 11.83
C PRO A 75 -9.57 -21.22 13.01
N GLU A 76 -10.41 -20.23 13.33
CA GLU A 76 -11.59 -20.50 14.16
C GLU A 76 -12.46 -21.50 13.39
N ASN A 77 -12.72 -22.65 14.01
CA ASN A 77 -13.61 -23.68 13.46
C ASN A 77 -15.04 -23.17 13.35
#